data_AF-A0A2D9Y1Z5-F1
#
_entry.id   AF-A0A2D9Y1Z5-F1
#
_cell.length_a   1.000
_cell.length_b   1.000
_cell.length_c   1.000
_cell.angle_alpha   90.00
_cell.angle_beta   90.00
_cell.angle_gamma   90.00
#
_symmetry.space_group_name_H-M   'P 1'
#
loop_
_entity.id
_entity.type
_entity.pdbx_description
1 polymer ?
#
loop_
_entity_poly.entity_id
_entity_poly.type
_entity_poly.pdbx_seq_one_letter_code
_entity_poly.pdbx_strand_id
1 'polypeptide(L)'
;MSVKTTYLIKIFFSLLLLSCTNQKRSSNIKEKGLDHNQSENISKAEITKIGELLEDGTYKVLLDTIKLKRSWSKILADTIVEKISKISIKERLVEDRTDTTFYYLSAESRGKHFTMGKLLFKKGNEFYFYNNQVNKGYNEETEIAFEAVITCYSLCEYICQPSLFRINKTYYWSCQGCEFDCIKSTSIGM
;
A
#
# COMPACT_ATOMS: atom_id res chain seq x y z
N MET A 1 47.38 43.48 8.99
CA MET A 1 45.92 43.65 9.17
C MET A 1 45.38 42.42 9.87
N SER A 2 44.70 42.65 10.98
CA SER A 2 44.22 41.68 11.97
C SER A 2 42.81 41.25 11.62
N VAL A 3 42.53 39.94 11.60
CA VAL A 3 41.27 39.36 12.12
C VAL A 3 41.55 37.93 12.59
N LYS A 4 41.55 37.72 13.90
CA LYS A 4 41.40 36.41 14.55
C LYS A 4 39.90 36.19 14.77
N THR A 5 39.34 35.08 14.31
CA THR A 5 37.99 34.65 14.73
C THR A 5 38.03 33.19 15.13
N THR A 6 38.03 32.98 16.45
CA THR A 6 38.00 31.70 17.14
C THR A 6 36.55 31.21 17.20
N TYR A 7 36.26 30.03 16.66
CA TYR A 7 34.96 29.37 16.82
C TYR A 7 34.95 28.54 18.11
N LEU A 8 34.10 28.93 19.05
CA LEU A 8 33.84 28.23 20.31
C LEU A 8 32.74 27.17 20.09
N ILE A 9 33.14 25.91 20.22
CA ILE A 9 32.25 24.74 20.31
C ILE A 9 31.60 24.73 21.70
N LYS A 10 30.27 24.76 21.78
CA LYS A 10 29.53 24.41 23.00
C LYS A 10 28.73 23.13 22.75
N ILE A 11 29.27 22.02 23.26
CA ILE A 11 28.58 20.75 23.42
C ILE A 11 27.81 20.86 24.74
N PHE A 12 26.48 20.72 24.71
CA PHE A 12 25.66 20.52 25.90
C PHE A 12 25.32 19.03 26.02
N PHE A 13 26.02 18.37 26.94
CA PHE A 13 25.63 17.09 27.52
C PHE A 13 24.56 17.36 28.60
N SER A 14 23.48 16.59 28.59
CA SER A 14 22.65 16.39 29.77
C SER A 14 22.18 14.94 29.79
N LEU A 15 22.98 14.13 30.48
CA LEU A 15 22.58 12.86 31.07
C LEU A 15 21.92 13.14 32.44
N LEU A 16 21.26 12.10 32.96
CA LEU A 16 20.67 11.89 34.29
C LEU A 16 19.18 12.26 34.43
N LEU A 17 18.32 11.46 35.09
CA LEU A 17 18.34 10.08 35.61
C LEU A 17 16.89 9.80 36.08
N LEU A 18 16.51 8.52 36.12
CA LEU A 18 15.65 7.86 37.12
C LEU A 18 14.21 8.36 37.35
N SER A 19 13.26 7.45 37.10
CA SER A 19 12.60 6.74 38.22
C SER A 19 11.79 5.54 37.73
N CYS A 20 12.24 4.35 38.11
CA CYS A 20 11.43 3.13 38.14
C CYS A 20 10.47 3.20 39.35
N THR A 21 9.21 2.85 39.15
CA THR A 21 8.36 2.35 40.24
C THR A 21 7.73 1.03 39.82
N ASN A 22 8.28 -0.03 40.40
CA ASN A 22 7.64 -1.33 40.51
C ASN A 22 6.43 -1.20 41.44
N GLN A 23 5.23 -1.57 40.96
CA GLN A 23 4.12 -1.91 41.84
C GLN A 23 3.63 -3.31 41.50
N LYS A 24 4.19 -4.30 42.21
CA LYS A 24 3.59 -5.64 42.35
C LYS A 24 2.33 -5.51 43.21
N ARG A 25 1.19 -5.97 42.70
CA ARG A 25 0.10 -6.45 43.54
C ARG A 25 -0.37 -7.80 43.03
N SER A 26 -0.09 -8.81 43.85
CA SER A 26 -0.59 -10.17 43.76
C SER A 26 -2.06 -10.20 44.18
N SER A 27 -2.88 -10.93 43.43
CA SER A 27 -4.10 -11.54 43.97
C SER A 27 -4.32 -12.89 43.28
N ASN A 28 -4.24 -13.94 44.10
CA ASN A 28 -4.66 -15.30 43.82
C ASN A 28 -6.10 -15.34 43.28
N ILE A 29 -6.31 -16.01 42.16
CA ILE A 29 -7.56 -16.71 41.87
C ILE A 29 -7.20 -18.14 41.46
N LYS A 30 -7.61 -19.09 42.32
CA LYS A 30 -7.69 -20.52 42.02
C LYS A 30 -9.06 -20.82 41.41
N GLU A 31 -9.14 -21.99 40.77
CA GLU A 31 -10.31 -22.64 40.15
C GLU A 31 -10.59 -22.19 38.71
N LYS A 32 -10.84 -23.05 37.73
CA LYS A 32 -11.24 -24.47 37.70
C LYS A 32 -10.83 -25.02 36.33
N GLY A 33 -10.45 -26.29 36.25
CA GLY A 33 -10.41 -26.97 34.95
C GLY A 33 -11.82 -27.14 34.41
N LEU A 34 -11.98 -27.02 33.09
CA LEU A 34 -12.84 -27.87 32.27
C LEU A 34 -12.60 -27.55 30.79
N ASP A 35 -12.49 -28.62 30.03
CA ASP A 35 -12.91 -28.81 28.64
C ASP A 35 -12.11 -28.21 27.48
N HIS A 36 -11.41 -29.14 26.82
CA HIS A 36 -11.56 -29.45 25.40
C HIS A 36 -12.52 -28.56 24.58
N ASN A 37 -12.04 -28.25 23.38
CA ASN A 37 -12.76 -27.73 22.22
C ASN A 37 -13.07 -26.23 22.21
N GLN A 38 -12.06 -25.44 21.81
CA GLN A 38 -12.29 -24.34 20.86
C GLN A 38 -11.33 -24.46 19.68
N SER A 39 -11.46 -25.58 18.97
CA SER A 39 -11.30 -25.58 17.52
C SER A 39 -12.62 -25.07 16.93
N GLU A 40 -12.84 -23.76 17.00
CA GLU A 40 -13.95 -23.11 16.30
C GLU A 40 -13.41 -22.02 15.39
N ASN A 41 -13.43 -22.36 14.09
CA ASN A 41 -13.66 -21.46 12.97
C ASN A 41 -12.91 -20.12 13.02
N ILE A 42 -11.66 -20.14 12.55
CA ILE A 42 -11.11 -18.97 11.86
C ILE A 42 -12.04 -18.73 10.66
N SER A 43 -12.99 -17.81 10.83
CA SER A 43 -13.88 -17.35 9.77
C SER A 43 -13.03 -17.01 8.56
N LYS A 44 -13.33 -17.60 7.39
CA LYS A 44 -12.81 -17.12 6.11
C LYS A 44 -13.04 -15.61 6.09
N ALA A 45 -11.97 -14.81 6.16
CA ALA A 45 -12.08 -13.38 6.01
C ALA A 45 -12.84 -13.13 4.72
N GLU A 46 -14.01 -12.49 4.82
CA GLU A 46 -14.86 -12.24 3.67
C GLU A 46 -14.06 -11.39 2.67
N ILE A 47 -13.72 -11.98 1.53
CA ILE A 47 -12.95 -11.29 0.50
C ILE A 47 -13.81 -10.11 0.03
N THR A 48 -13.39 -8.89 0.37
CA THR A 48 -14.19 -7.70 0.10
C THR A 48 -14.23 -7.42 -1.40
N LYS A 49 -15.44 -7.41 -1.99
CA LYS A 49 -15.67 -6.99 -3.38
C LYS A 49 -15.39 -5.50 -3.51
N ILE A 50 -14.50 -5.13 -4.43
CA ILE A 50 -14.02 -3.77 -4.67
C ILE A 50 -14.84 -3.08 -5.76
N GLY A 51 -15.20 -3.83 -6.79
CA GLY A 51 -15.91 -3.29 -7.94
C GLY A 51 -16.43 -4.37 -8.89
N GLU A 52 -16.99 -3.92 -10.00
CA GLU A 52 -17.52 -4.77 -11.05
C GLU A 52 -17.38 -4.16 -12.44
N LEU A 53 -17.35 -5.02 -13.46
CA LEU A 53 -17.49 -4.68 -14.87
C LEU A 53 -18.98 -4.74 -15.23
N LEU A 54 -19.53 -3.61 -15.64
CA LEU A 54 -20.92 -3.48 -16.07
C LEU A 54 -21.09 -3.99 -17.51
N GLU A 55 -22.35 -4.22 -17.90
CA GLU A 55 -22.70 -4.73 -19.24
C GLU A 55 -22.29 -3.78 -20.37
N ASP A 56 -22.24 -2.48 -20.08
CA ASP A 56 -21.79 -1.44 -21.03
C ASP A 56 -20.25 -1.36 -21.17
N GLY A 57 -19.51 -2.27 -20.53
CA GLY A 57 -18.06 -2.32 -20.56
C GLY A 57 -17.38 -1.36 -19.57
N THR A 58 -18.15 -0.63 -18.75
CA THR A 58 -17.58 0.31 -17.78
C THR A 58 -17.28 -0.33 -16.43
N TYR A 59 -16.24 0.17 -15.76
CA TYR A 59 -15.87 -0.29 -14.43
C TYR A 59 -16.53 0.56 -13.34
N LYS A 60 -17.18 -0.10 -12.38
CA LYS A 60 -17.81 0.52 -11.21
C LYS A 60 -17.08 0.14 -9.93
N VAL A 61 -16.61 1.14 -9.18
CA VAL A 61 -16.11 0.94 -7.81
C VAL A 61 -17.29 0.90 -6.85
N LEU A 62 -17.38 -0.17 -6.05
CA LEU A 62 -18.47 -0.38 -5.09
C LEU A 62 -18.13 0.09 -3.68
N LEU A 63 -16.85 0.24 -3.36
CA LEU A 63 -16.41 0.77 -2.08
C LEU A 63 -16.70 2.27 -1.93
N ASP A 64 -16.85 2.69 -0.67
CA ASP A 64 -16.94 4.10 -0.28
C ASP A 64 -15.66 4.84 -0.68
N THR A 65 -15.74 5.57 -1.80
CA THR A 65 -14.60 6.30 -2.36
C THR A 65 -14.11 7.42 -1.45
N ILE A 66 -14.95 7.97 -0.56
CA ILE A 66 -14.54 8.99 0.41
C ILE A 66 -13.64 8.34 1.47
N LYS A 67 -14.03 7.18 2.00
CA LYS A 67 -13.19 6.41 2.94
C LYS A 67 -11.89 5.95 2.29
N LEU A 68 -11.94 5.44 1.06
CA LEU A 68 -10.74 5.02 0.34
C LEU A 68 -9.75 6.18 0.14
N LYS A 69 -10.24 7.34 -0.32
CA LYS A 69 -9.42 8.55 -0.46
C LYS A 69 -8.74 8.92 0.86
N ARG A 70 -9.49 8.94 1.97
CA ARG A 70 -8.92 9.23 3.30
C ARG A 70 -7.86 8.22 3.71
N SER A 71 -8.11 6.93 3.46
CA SER A 71 -7.18 5.87 3.83
C SER A 71 -5.87 5.95 3.06
N TRP A 72 -5.95 6.11 1.74
CA TRP A 72 -4.77 6.18 0.89
C TRP A 72 -4.01 7.50 1.03
N SER A 73 -4.70 8.61 1.33
CA SER A 73 -4.02 9.86 1.69
C SER A 73 -3.16 9.75 2.95
N LYS A 74 -3.43 8.81 3.87
CA LYS A 74 -2.53 8.56 5.01
C LYS A 74 -1.20 7.94 4.59
N ILE A 75 -1.20 7.14 3.52
CA ILE A 75 0.02 6.56 2.95
C ILE A 75 0.90 7.67 2.34
N LEU A 76 0.28 8.72 1.81
CA LEU A 76 0.96 9.86 1.19
C LEU A 76 1.46 10.92 2.19
N ALA A 77 0.98 10.89 3.43
CA ALA A 77 1.12 11.97 4.41
C ALA A 77 2.59 12.32 4.75
N ASP A 78 3.54 11.44 4.44
CA ASP A 78 4.98 11.67 4.63
C ASP A 78 5.66 12.34 3.43
N THR A 79 4.97 12.58 2.30
CA THR A 79 5.64 12.89 1.03
C THR A 79 5.23 14.20 0.35
N ILE A 80 3.95 14.57 0.18
CA ILE A 80 3.51 15.89 -0.33
C ILE A 80 2.03 16.10 0.10
N VAL A 81 1.56 17.35 0.29
CA VAL A 81 0.14 17.71 0.53
C VAL A 81 -0.69 17.47 -0.73
N GLU A 82 -0.84 16.22 -1.16
CA GLU A 82 -1.61 15.88 -2.35
C GLU A 82 -2.97 15.30 -1.99
N LYS A 83 -4.00 15.78 -2.70
CA LYS A 83 -5.37 15.32 -2.51
C LYS A 83 -5.75 14.34 -3.61
N ILE A 84 -6.15 13.12 -3.22
CA ILE A 84 -6.73 12.15 -4.14
C ILE A 84 -8.06 12.70 -4.65
N SER A 85 -8.15 12.88 -5.96
CA SER A 85 -9.32 13.44 -6.64
C SER A 85 -10.25 12.35 -7.18
N LYS A 86 -9.68 11.27 -7.70
CA LYS A 86 -10.40 10.21 -8.40
C LYS A 86 -9.92 8.84 -7.92
N ILE A 87 -10.89 7.93 -7.75
CA ILE A 87 -10.66 6.50 -7.57
C ILE A 87 -11.31 5.80 -8.76
N SER A 88 -10.62 4.84 -9.38
CA SER A 88 -11.16 4.08 -10.51
C SER A 88 -10.46 2.74 -10.65
N ILE A 89 -11.10 1.76 -11.30
CA ILE A 89 -10.43 0.52 -11.71
C ILE A 89 -9.81 0.76 -13.08
N LYS A 90 -8.58 0.28 -13.26
CA LYS A 90 -7.84 0.35 -14.52
C LYS A 90 -7.45 -1.05 -14.96
N GLU A 91 -7.39 -1.21 -16.27
CA GLU A 91 -6.95 -2.41 -16.96
C GLU A 91 -5.70 -2.07 -17.78
N ARG A 92 -4.67 -2.90 -17.70
CA ARG A 92 -3.41 -2.73 -18.44
C ARG A 92 -2.80 -4.07 -18.79
N LEU A 93 -2.03 -4.10 -19.88
CA LEU A 93 -1.15 -5.23 -20.18
C LEU A 93 0.05 -5.21 -19.23
N VAL A 94 0.49 -6.39 -18.81
CA VAL A 94 1.80 -6.56 -18.17
C VAL A 94 2.87 -6.23 -19.23
N GLU A 95 3.84 -5.41 -18.86
CA GLU A 95 4.96 -5.06 -19.74
C GLU A 95 5.68 -6.32 -20.23
N ASP A 96 6.19 -6.25 -21.46
CA ASP A 96 6.85 -7.36 -22.15
C ASP A 96 5.96 -8.61 -22.33
N ARG A 97 4.63 -8.45 -22.18
CA ARG A 97 3.62 -9.50 -22.39
C ARG A 97 2.46 -8.95 -23.21
N THR A 98 2.09 -9.66 -24.27
CA THR A 98 0.92 -9.29 -25.10
C THR A 98 -0.36 -10.02 -24.68
N ASP A 99 -0.23 -11.08 -23.88
CA ASP A 99 -1.30 -12.01 -23.54
C ASP A 99 -1.81 -11.89 -22.10
N THR A 100 -1.17 -11.03 -21.29
CA THR A 100 -1.40 -10.97 -19.85
C THR A 100 -1.88 -9.60 -19.45
N THR A 101 -3.14 -9.51 -19.05
CA THR A 101 -3.75 -8.29 -18.52
C THR A 101 -3.76 -8.32 -16.99
N PHE A 102 -3.51 -7.18 -16.37
CA PHE A 102 -3.72 -6.97 -14.94
C PHE A 102 -4.70 -5.83 -14.68
N TYR A 103 -5.32 -5.87 -13.51
CA TYR A 103 -6.28 -4.88 -13.05
C TYR A 103 -5.79 -4.26 -11.75
N TYR A 104 -6.02 -2.97 -11.56
CA TYR A 104 -5.65 -2.31 -10.31
C TYR A 104 -6.66 -1.23 -9.93
N LEU A 105 -6.83 -1.03 -8.62
CA LEU A 105 -7.53 0.12 -8.08
C LEU A 105 -6.55 1.29 -8.18
N SER A 106 -6.94 2.31 -8.93
CA SER A 106 -6.16 3.52 -9.16
C SER A 106 -6.68 4.68 -8.32
N ALA A 107 -5.76 5.46 -7.76
CA ALA A 107 -6.06 6.76 -7.16
C ALA A 107 -5.20 7.86 -7.81
N GLU A 108 -5.83 8.95 -8.25
CA GLU A 108 -5.16 10.02 -9.02
C GLU A 108 -5.29 11.38 -8.31
N SER A 109 -4.23 12.19 -8.26
CA SER A 109 -4.32 13.59 -7.77
C SER A 109 -5.01 14.51 -8.76
N ARG A 110 -5.58 15.60 -8.23
CA ARG A 110 -5.99 16.74 -9.03
C ARG A 110 -4.72 17.41 -9.58
N GLY A 111 -4.55 17.44 -10.90
CA GLY A 111 -3.31 17.91 -11.56
C GLY A 111 -2.40 16.77 -12.02
N LYS A 112 -2.72 15.51 -11.70
CA LYS A 112 -2.05 14.29 -12.19
C LYS A 112 -0.57 14.15 -11.85
N HIS A 113 -0.12 14.85 -10.82
CA HIS A 113 1.24 14.75 -10.27
C HIS A 113 1.55 13.36 -9.69
N PHE A 114 0.54 12.58 -9.32
CA PHE A 114 0.74 11.18 -8.96
C PHE A 114 -0.45 10.29 -9.33
N THR A 115 -0.14 9.00 -9.48
CA THR A 115 -1.10 7.89 -9.55
C THR A 115 -0.67 6.79 -8.58
N MET A 116 -1.58 6.34 -7.72
CA MET A 116 -1.38 5.14 -6.91
C MET A 116 -2.07 3.94 -7.53
N GLY A 117 -1.57 2.74 -7.27
CA GLY A 117 -2.14 1.48 -7.70
C GLY A 117 -2.07 0.42 -6.60
N LYS A 118 -3.16 -0.34 -6.43
CA LYS A 118 -3.16 -1.61 -5.70
C LYS A 118 -3.76 -2.69 -6.58
N LEU A 119 -3.09 -3.84 -6.66
CA LEU A 119 -3.48 -4.93 -7.55
C LEU A 119 -4.87 -5.46 -7.20
N LEU A 120 -5.65 -5.77 -8.24
CA LEU A 120 -6.94 -6.40 -8.15
C LEU A 120 -6.92 -7.77 -8.83
N PHE A 121 -7.61 -8.72 -8.23
CA PHE A 121 -7.96 -10.00 -8.83
C PHE A 121 -9.37 -9.91 -9.44
N LYS A 122 -9.53 -10.40 -10.66
CA LYS A 122 -10.82 -10.47 -11.37
C LYS A 122 -11.38 -11.89 -11.30
N LYS A 123 -12.63 -12.03 -10.86
CA LYS A 123 -13.40 -13.29 -10.86
C LYS A 123 -14.73 -13.06 -11.58
N GLY A 124 -14.84 -13.54 -12.82
CA GLY A 124 -15.97 -13.18 -13.68
C GLY A 124 -15.98 -11.67 -13.93
N ASN A 125 -17.09 -11.00 -13.58
CA ASN A 125 -17.23 -9.54 -13.70
C ASN A 125 -16.84 -8.79 -12.42
N GLU A 126 -16.34 -9.47 -11.40
CA GLU A 126 -16.11 -8.88 -10.08
C GLU A 126 -14.63 -8.68 -9.80
N PHE A 127 -14.32 -7.61 -9.07
CA PHE A 127 -12.96 -7.25 -8.69
C PHE A 127 -12.78 -7.31 -7.17
N TYR A 128 -11.65 -7.86 -6.75
CA TYR A 128 -11.27 -8.06 -5.35
C TYR A 128 -9.84 -7.58 -5.14
N PHE A 129 -9.46 -7.12 -3.95
CA PHE A 129 -8.04 -6.94 -3.67
C PHE A 129 -7.34 -8.30 -3.74
N TYR A 130 -6.11 -8.29 -4.26
CA TYR A 130 -5.25 -9.45 -4.12
C TYR A 130 -5.02 -9.70 -2.61
N ASN A 131 -5.24 -10.94 -2.17
CA ASN A 131 -4.97 -11.39 -0.80
C ASN A 131 -4.24 -12.72 -0.88
N ASN A 132 -3.09 -12.81 -0.22
CA ASN A 132 -2.23 -13.99 -0.15
C ASN A 132 -2.96 -15.26 0.35
N GLN A 133 -4.11 -15.13 1.02
CA GLN A 133 -4.90 -16.28 1.45
C GLN A 133 -5.64 -17.01 0.31
N VAL A 134 -5.84 -16.37 -0.85
CA VAL A 134 -6.65 -16.92 -1.96
C VAL A 134 -5.79 -17.55 -3.04
N ASN A 135 -4.57 -17.05 -3.25
CA ASN A 135 -3.70 -17.44 -4.36
C ASN A 135 -2.36 -17.97 -3.84
N LYS A 136 -2.37 -19.17 -3.26
CA LYS A 136 -1.14 -19.88 -2.88
C LYS A 136 -0.41 -20.36 -4.14
N GLY A 137 0.90 -20.13 -4.22
CA GLY A 137 1.74 -20.71 -5.29
C GLY A 137 2.70 -19.75 -5.99
N TYR A 138 2.77 -18.50 -5.55
CA TYR A 138 3.78 -17.54 -6.01
C TYR A 138 4.98 -17.49 -5.06
N ASN A 139 6.09 -16.93 -5.52
CA ASN A 139 7.25 -16.70 -4.66
C ASN A 139 7.04 -15.44 -3.81
N GLU A 140 7.83 -15.30 -2.74
CA GLU A 140 7.74 -14.18 -1.79
C GLU A 140 7.82 -12.80 -2.48
N GLU A 141 8.75 -12.62 -3.42
CA GLU A 141 8.89 -11.35 -4.16
C GLU A 141 7.62 -10.98 -4.93
N THR A 142 6.96 -11.97 -5.53
CA THR A 142 5.69 -11.76 -6.24
C THR A 142 4.57 -11.44 -5.27
N GLU A 143 4.51 -12.14 -4.13
CA GLU A 143 3.52 -11.88 -3.08
C GLU A 143 3.65 -10.43 -2.56
N ILE A 144 4.89 -9.96 -2.31
CA ILE A 144 5.16 -8.57 -1.92
C ILE A 144 4.66 -7.59 -2.98
N ALA A 145 4.96 -7.85 -4.25
CA ALA A 145 4.48 -6.98 -5.34
C ALA A 145 2.94 -6.93 -5.39
N PHE A 146 2.27 -8.05 -5.15
CA PHE A 146 0.81 -8.12 -5.20
C PHE A 146 0.11 -7.49 -3.99
N GLU A 147 0.74 -7.49 -2.82
CA GLU A 147 0.21 -6.85 -1.61
C GLU A 147 0.48 -5.34 -1.55
N ALA A 148 1.56 -4.87 -2.19
CA ALA A 148 2.00 -3.49 -2.14
C ALA A 148 1.00 -2.50 -2.77
N VAL A 149 0.95 -1.29 -2.19
CA VAL A 149 0.45 -0.10 -2.85
C VAL A 149 1.63 0.58 -3.52
N ILE A 150 1.59 0.70 -4.84
CA ILE A 150 2.55 1.52 -5.58
C ILE A 150 2.04 2.94 -5.71
N THR A 151 2.95 3.90 -5.61
CA THR A 151 2.74 5.30 -5.96
C THR A 151 3.74 5.69 -7.05
N CYS A 152 3.22 6.26 -8.12
CA CYS A 152 3.99 6.80 -9.24
C CYS A 152 3.82 8.31 -9.27
N TYR A 153 4.91 9.03 -9.04
CA TYR A 153 4.97 10.48 -9.13
C TYR A 153 5.51 10.89 -10.49
N SER A 154 4.95 11.96 -11.04
CA SER A 154 5.43 12.61 -12.25
C SER A 154 6.09 13.93 -11.90
N LEU A 155 7.32 14.12 -12.37
CA LEU A 155 8.00 15.42 -12.32
C LEU A 155 7.64 16.31 -13.52
N CYS A 156 6.90 15.79 -14.51
CA CYS A 156 6.48 16.46 -15.75
C CYS A 156 4.95 16.69 -15.76
N GLU A 157 4.43 17.40 -16.77
CA GLU A 157 2.97 17.59 -16.96
C GLU A 157 2.22 16.31 -17.39
N TYR A 158 2.95 15.24 -17.73
CA TYR A 158 2.36 13.98 -18.15
C TYR A 158 2.15 13.02 -16.98
N ILE A 159 1.28 12.03 -17.16
CA ILE A 159 0.86 11.14 -16.10
C ILE A 159 1.83 9.97 -15.99
N CYS A 160 2.44 9.78 -14.82
CA CYS A 160 3.08 8.52 -14.46
C CYS A 160 2.03 7.54 -13.91
N GLN A 161 1.99 6.33 -14.46
CA GLN A 161 1.01 5.31 -14.12
C GLN A 161 1.69 4.03 -13.59
N PRO A 162 1.08 3.37 -12.60
CA PRO A 162 1.47 2.03 -12.19
C PRO A 162 1.50 1.06 -13.37
N SER A 163 2.56 0.26 -13.41
CA SER A 163 2.73 -0.78 -14.40
C SER A 163 3.38 -2.02 -13.78
N LEU A 164 3.10 -3.19 -14.35
CA LEU A 164 3.68 -4.45 -13.90
C LEU A 164 4.51 -5.04 -15.02
N PHE A 165 5.72 -5.48 -14.72
CA PHE A 165 6.54 -6.27 -15.62
C PHE A 165 6.89 -7.60 -14.97
N ARG A 166 7.30 -8.59 -15.78
CA ARG A 166 7.58 -9.95 -15.32
C ARG A 166 8.96 -10.43 -15.76
N ILE A 167 9.81 -10.75 -14.79
CA ILE A 167 11.14 -11.35 -15.02
C ILE A 167 11.20 -12.70 -14.34
N ASN A 168 11.57 -13.76 -15.06
CA ASN A 168 11.80 -15.10 -14.49
C ASN A 168 10.67 -15.61 -13.58
N LYS A 169 9.42 -15.38 -13.99
CA LYS A 169 8.18 -15.70 -13.26
C LYS A 169 7.83 -14.78 -12.08
N THR A 170 8.69 -13.85 -11.69
CA THR A 170 8.42 -12.86 -10.66
C THR A 170 7.79 -11.60 -11.25
N TYR A 171 6.80 -11.03 -10.57
CA TYR A 171 6.19 -9.77 -10.94
C TYR A 171 6.78 -8.61 -10.14
N TYR A 172 7.00 -7.49 -10.81
CA TYR A 172 7.52 -6.28 -10.18
C TYR A 172 6.71 -5.07 -10.61
N TRP A 173 6.46 -4.19 -9.65
CA TRP A 173 5.90 -2.89 -9.93
C TRP A 173 6.95 -1.94 -10.52
N SER A 174 6.55 -1.26 -11.59
CA SER A 174 7.23 -0.12 -12.23
C SER A 174 6.27 1.08 -12.29
N CYS A 175 6.83 2.22 -12.68
CA CYS A 175 6.05 3.38 -13.10
C CYS A 175 6.37 3.66 -14.57
N GLN A 176 5.34 3.76 -15.40
CA GLN A 176 5.48 4.13 -16.80
C GLN A 176 4.88 5.51 -17.05
N GLY A 177 5.53 6.30 -17.89
CA GLY A 177 5.15 7.67 -18.23
C GLY A 177 6.28 8.34 -19.01
N CYS A 178 6.46 9.67 -18.85
CA CYS A 178 7.57 10.43 -19.46
C CYS A 178 8.88 9.64 -19.43
N GLU A 179 9.63 9.63 -20.54
CA GLU A 179 10.84 8.82 -20.75
C GLU A 179 11.88 8.90 -19.60
N PHE A 180 11.87 9.94 -18.76
CA PHE A 180 12.86 10.13 -17.69
C PHE A 180 12.35 10.66 -16.33
N ASP A 181 11.03 10.85 -16.14
CA ASP A 181 10.52 11.67 -15.01
C ASP A 181 9.51 10.97 -14.08
N CYS A 182 9.48 9.63 -14.09
CA CYS A 182 8.62 8.87 -13.17
C CYS A 182 9.38 8.35 -11.94
N ILE A 183 9.00 8.84 -10.76
CA ILE A 183 9.52 8.32 -9.48
C ILE A 183 8.55 7.28 -8.92
N LYS A 184 9.09 6.11 -8.57
CA LYS A 184 8.36 5.04 -7.88
C LYS A 184 8.55 5.12 -6.38
N SER A 185 7.46 4.99 -5.63
CA SER A 185 7.46 4.66 -4.20
C SER A 185 6.54 3.47 -3.97
N THR A 186 6.91 2.57 -3.05
CA THR A 186 6.13 1.37 -2.72
C THR A 186 5.95 1.29 -1.21
N SER A 187 4.71 1.05 -0.79
CA SER A 187 4.38 0.84 0.62
C SER A 187 3.67 -0.50 0.78
N ILE A 188 4.12 -1.31 1.73
CA ILE A 188 3.44 -2.54 2.15
C ILE A 188 2.50 -2.15 3.27
N GLY A 189 1.19 -2.33 3.08
CA GLY A 189 0.21 -2.14 4.17
C GLY A 189 -1.14 -1.59 3.75
N MET A 190 -2.17 -2.42 3.91
CA MET A 190 -3.25 -2.27 4.91
C MET A 190 -3.72 -3.65 5.32
#